data_AF-D1NWK8-F1
#
_entry.id   AF-D1NWK8-F1
#
_cell.length_a   1.000
_cell.length_b   1.000
_cell.length_c   1.000
_cell.angle_alpha   90.00
_cell.angle_beta   90.00
_cell.angle_gamma   90.00
#
_symmetry.space_group_name_H-M   'P 1'
#
loop_
_entity.id
_entity.type
_entity.pdbx_description
1 polymer ?
#
loop_
_entity_poly.entity_id
_entity_poly.type
_entity_poly.pdbx_seq_one_letter_code
_entity_poly.pdbx_strand_id
1 'polypeptide(L)'
;MHIGNAYAMLAAWLGSRSQGEGLLLRIEDIDTPRVVPDADRWIMDDLHWLGLDWQGDPVYQSQRTPIYEQALRTLAQEPLAIYPCFCSRAEIRAASAPQEGDGFVVYPGLCRGAWERHDPQVRAIVDSDCDFRPTLNGDSNATNTPATLSKSDASRETQRHALRYAVPEVAAEQGRIEFDDLVYGAQHFDLGRDLGDTVVRRSDGLFAYQLAVTVDDLLEDVNQIVRGRDLLRSTALQLNLRANLVERGFVQQLRGDNATVTQPQFAHLPLVDNAAGVRLAKRTRSLDLGYLRSVGVRPEQVIGWCAALLGLDVPGVTYDNEGHIDPQRDDFRPAPISAHEALDLFSWQAVRDARYDKAVPHNLAERLKAI
;
A
#
# COMPACT_ATOMS: atom_id res chain seq x y z
N MET A 1 12.12 -12.99 -3.23
CA MET A 1 10.71 -12.59 -2.96
C MET A 1 9.99 -13.74 -2.24
N HIS A 2 8.95 -13.52 -1.43
CA HIS A 2 8.20 -14.62 -0.78
C HIS A 2 6.99 -15.09 -1.59
N ILE A 3 6.50 -16.32 -1.32
CA ILE A 3 5.32 -16.90 -2.00
C ILE A 3 4.06 -16.02 -1.90
N GLY A 4 3.84 -15.33 -0.78
CA GLY A 4 2.71 -14.40 -0.62
C GLY A 4 2.77 -13.21 -1.58
N ASN A 5 3.98 -12.73 -1.90
CA ASN A 5 4.17 -11.68 -2.90
C ASN A 5 3.93 -12.22 -4.32
N ALA A 6 4.39 -13.45 -4.61
CA ALA A 6 4.13 -14.10 -5.90
C ALA A 6 2.62 -14.33 -6.12
N TYR A 7 1.90 -14.73 -5.07
CA TYR A 7 0.44 -14.85 -5.06
C TYR A 7 -0.26 -13.52 -5.38
N ALA A 8 0.13 -12.44 -4.71
CA ALA A 8 -0.46 -11.13 -4.96
C ALA A 8 -0.12 -10.59 -6.36
N MET A 9 1.12 -10.79 -6.78
CA MET A 9 1.58 -10.40 -8.11
C MET A 9 0.88 -11.17 -9.22
N LEU A 10 0.68 -12.48 -9.06
CA LEU A 10 -0.06 -13.29 -10.03
C LEU A 10 -1.49 -12.75 -10.19
N ALA A 11 -2.19 -12.45 -9.09
CA ALA A 11 -3.53 -11.88 -9.17
C ALA A 11 -3.57 -10.52 -9.88
N ALA A 12 -2.59 -9.65 -9.60
CA ALA A 12 -2.47 -8.35 -10.28
C ALA A 12 -2.21 -8.51 -11.79
N TRP A 13 -1.31 -9.43 -12.14
CA TRP A 13 -0.97 -9.74 -13.52
C TRP A 13 -2.17 -10.32 -14.27
N LEU A 14 -2.85 -11.33 -13.71
CA LEU A 14 -4.04 -11.92 -14.29
C LEU A 14 -5.18 -10.90 -14.43
N GLY A 15 -5.40 -10.07 -13.41
CA GLY A 15 -6.37 -8.98 -13.42
C GLY A 15 -6.15 -8.01 -14.58
N SER A 16 -4.92 -7.51 -14.73
CA SER A 16 -4.52 -6.63 -15.83
C SER A 16 -4.65 -7.30 -17.21
N ARG A 17 -4.10 -8.51 -17.37
CA ARG A 17 -4.13 -9.24 -18.65
C ARG A 17 -5.53 -9.65 -19.08
N SER A 18 -6.42 -9.96 -18.14
CA SER A 18 -7.82 -10.29 -18.43
C SER A 18 -8.59 -9.12 -19.06
N GLN A 19 -8.11 -7.89 -18.87
CA GLN A 19 -8.66 -6.66 -19.46
C GLN A 19 -7.89 -6.21 -20.72
N GLY A 20 -6.88 -6.98 -21.17
CA GLY A 20 -6.04 -6.61 -22.31
C GLY A 20 -5.03 -5.51 -21.99
N GLU A 21 -4.77 -5.24 -20.71
CA GLU A 21 -3.87 -4.18 -20.26
C GLU A 21 -2.49 -4.74 -19.88
N GLY A 22 -1.63 -3.88 -19.36
CA GLY A 22 -0.35 -4.29 -18.80
C GLY A 22 -0.15 -3.78 -17.38
N LEU A 23 0.88 -4.32 -16.75
CA LEU A 23 1.23 -4.04 -15.38
C LEU A 23 2.40 -3.06 -15.34
N LEU A 24 2.40 -2.12 -14.40
CA LEU A 24 3.54 -1.23 -14.13
C LEU A 24 4.33 -1.75 -12.92
N LEU A 25 5.66 -1.69 -12.99
CA LEU A 25 6.50 -2.06 -11.85
C LEU A 25 7.01 -0.81 -11.14
N ARG A 26 6.62 -0.66 -9.87
CA ARG A 26 7.13 0.38 -8.99
C ARG A 26 7.81 -0.23 -7.76
N ILE A 27 9.04 0.19 -7.49
CA ILE A 27 9.83 -0.20 -6.33
C ILE A 27 9.59 0.81 -5.21
N GLU A 28 8.94 0.35 -4.13
CA GLU A 28 8.62 1.16 -2.94
C GLU A 28 9.81 1.25 -1.96
N ASP A 29 10.92 1.84 -2.41
CA ASP A 29 12.18 1.98 -1.67
C ASP A 29 12.29 3.28 -0.84
N ILE A 30 11.14 3.87 -0.48
CA ILE A 30 11.08 5.17 0.20
C ILE A 30 11.64 5.15 1.63
N ASP A 31 11.57 4.00 2.31
CA ASP A 31 12.16 3.80 3.64
C ASP A 31 13.60 3.31 3.49
N THR A 32 14.47 4.17 2.95
CA THR A 32 15.85 3.84 2.54
C THR A 32 16.68 3.08 3.59
N PRO A 33 16.56 3.31 4.91
CA PRO A 33 17.33 2.54 5.90
C PRO A 33 16.90 1.07 6.01
N ARG A 34 15.74 0.71 5.48
CA ARG A 34 15.20 -0.67 5.47
C ARG A 34 15.39 -1.38 4.14
N VAL A 35 15.87 -0.69 3.12
CA VAL A 35 16.08 -1.27 1.79
C VAL A 35 17.22 -2.27 1.88
N VAL A 36 16.96 -3.50 1.43
CA VAL A 36 17.97 -4.54 1.30
C VAL A 36 18.69 -4.33 -0.04
N PRO A 37 20.04 -4.29 -0.06
CA PRO A 37 20.79 -4.17 -1.31
C PRO A 37 20.42 -5.25 -2.34
N ASP A 38 20.35 -4.87 -3.61
CA ASP A 38 19.98 -5.73 -4.75
C ASP A 38 18.58 -6.36 -4.69
N ALA A 39 17.75 -6.02 -3.71
CA ALA A 39 16.42 -6.61 -3.57
C ALA A 39 15.49 -6.30 -4.74
N ASP A 40 15.60 -5.10 -5.32
CA ASP A 40 14.95 -4.70 -6.56
C ASP A 40 15.30 -5.66 -7.71
N ARG A 41 16.59 -5.95 -7.90
CA ARG A 41 17.09 -6.88 -8.93
C ARG A 41 16.62 -8.30 -8.71
N TRP A 42 16.61 -8.78 -7.46
CA TRP A 42 16.08 -10.11 -7.14
C TRP A 42 14.58 -10.20 -7.37
N ILE A 43 13.81 -9.17 -7.04
CA ILE A 43 12.38 -9.11 -7.34
C ILE A 43 12.17 -9.20 -8.85
N MET A 44 12.85 -8.38 -9.63
CA MET A 44 12.74 -8.39 -11.09
C MET A 44 13.14 -9.74 -11.71
N ASP A 45 14.22 -10.37 -11.23
CA ASP A 45 14.64 -11.70 -11.69
C ASP A 45 13.60 -12.79 -11.35
N ASP A 46 13.04 -12.76 -10.14
CA ASP A 46 11.98 -13.67 -9.73
C ASP A 46 10.71 -13.49 -10.59
N LEU A 47 10.33 -12.25 -10.92
CA LEU A 47 9.18 -11.95 -11.78
C LEU A 47 9.37 -12.47 -13.21
N HIS A 48 10.53 -12.23 -13.81
CA HIS A 48 10.87 -12.79 -15.12
C HIS A 48 10.86 -14.32 -15.09
N TRP A 49 11.43 -14.93 -14.04
CA TRP A 49 11.44 -16.38 -13.89
C TRP A 49 10.04 -16.98 -13.81
N LEU A 50 9.10 -16.29 -13.15
CA LEU A 50 7.68 -16.68 -13.08
C LEU A 50 6.88 -16.41 -14.36
N GLY A 51 7.45 -15.68 -15.33
CA GLY A 51 6.74 -15.26 -16.54
C GLY A 51 5.74 -14.11 -16.30
N LEU A 52 5.94 -13.30 -15.25
CA LEU A 52 5.09 -12.18 -14.88
C LEU A 52 5.74 -10.87 -15.33
N ASP A 53 5.50 -10.49 -16.58
CA ASP A 53 6.06 -9.30 -17.21
C ASP A 53 5.33 -8.00 -16.82
N TRP A 54 6.01 -6.87 -17.05
CA TRP A 54 5.50 -5.52 -16.83
C TRP A 54 5.90 -4.59 -18.00
N GLN A 55 5.27 -3.43 -18.07
CA GLN A 55 5.49 -2.42 -19.09
C GLN A 55 6.49 -1.36 -18.62
N GLY A 56 7.38 -0.96 -19.53
CA GLY A 56 8.33 0.13 -19.30
C GLY A 56 9.41 -0.18 -18.27
N ASP A 57 10.15 0.87 -17.91
CA ASP A 57 11.19 0.78 -16.89
C ASP A 57 10.58 0.86 -15.47
N PRO A 58 11.16 0.14 -14.49
CA PRO A 58 10.72 0.25 -13.11
C PRO A 58 10.84 1.68 -12.56
N VAL A 59 9.81 2.12 -11.84
CA VAL A 59 9.81 3.42 -11.15
C VAL A 59 10.29 3.24 -9.70
N TYR A 60 11.10 4.16 -9.18
CA TYR A 60 11.63 4.11 -7.81
C TYR A 60 11.11 5.28 -6.97
N GLN A 61 10.49 4.99 -5.82
CA GLN A 61 9.95 6.04 -4.93
C GLN A 61 11.04 6.92 -4.32
N SER A 62 12.22 6.37 -4.07
CA SER A 62 13.39 7.12 -3.57
C SER A 62 13.79 8.28 -4.48
N GLN A 63 13.42 8.24 -5.76
CA GLN A 63 13.74 9.26 -6.76
C GLN A 63 12.62 10.30 -6.92
N ARG A 64 11.54 10.21 -6.14
CA ARG A 64 10.29 10.96 -6.33
C ARG A 64 9.98 11.94 -5.21
N THR A 65 10.93 12.18 -4.30
CA THR A 65 10.83 13.15 -3.20
C THR A 65 10.23 14.50 -3.64
N PRO A 66 10.65 15.16 -4.74
CA PRO A 66 10.08 16.45 -5.14
C PRO A 66 8.58 16.40 -5.48
N ILE A 67 8.10 15.26 -5.99
CA ILE A 67 6.69 15.04 -6.32
C ILE A 67 5.86 14.95 -5.03
N TYR A 68 6.37 14.24 -4.02
CA TYR A 68 5.69 14.12 -2.73
C TYR A 68 5.68 15.46 -1.97
N GLU A 69 6.75 16.26 -2.08
CA GLU A 69 6.77 17.63 -1.57
C GLU A 69 5.69 18.50 -2.24
N GLN A 70 5.55 18.39 -3.56
CA GLN A 70 4.49 19.10 -4.29
C GLN A 70 3.11 18.68 -3.81
N ALA A 71 2.88 17.37 -3.59
CA ALA A 71 1.61 16.88 -3.06
C ALA A 71 1.30 17.48 -1.68
N LEU A 72 2.28 17.56 -0.78
CA LEU A 72 2.10 18.24 0.51
C LEU A 72 1.74 19.73 0.34
N ARG A 73 2.40 20.45 -0.58
CA ARG A 73 2.09 21.85 -0.86
C ARG A 73 0.66 22.00 -1.39
N THR A 74 0.21 21.09 -2.25
CA THR A 74 -1.16 21.09 -2.75
C THR A 74 -2.18 20.86 -1.62
N LEU A 75 -1.93 19.88 -0.75
CA LEU A 75 -2.80 19.65 0.42
C LEU A 75 -2.82 20.86 1.36
N ALA A 76 -1.68 21.52 1.58
CA ALA A 76 -1.60 22.73 2.39
C ALA A 76 -2.31 23.95 1.80
N GLN A 77 -2.92 23.88 0.61
CA GLN A 77 -3.78 24.97 0.14
C GLN A 77 -5.08 25.06 0.94
N GLU A 78 -5.52 23.94 1.52
CA GLU A 78 -6.64 23.89 2.43
C GLU A 78 -6.16 24.09 3.87
N PRO A 79 -6.70 25.10 4.58
CA PRO A 79 -6.41 25.26 6.00
C PRO A 79 -6.70 23.97 6.77
N LEU A 80 -5.77 23.58 7.65
CA LEU A 80 -5.87 22.38 8.50
C LEU A 80 -5.82 21.02 7.80
N ALA A 81 -5.81 20.92 6.47
CA ALA A 81 -5.74 19.62 5.79
C ALA A 81 -4.49 18.81 6.17
N ILE A 82 -3.39 19.50 6.48
CA ILE A 82 -2.23 18.90 7.12
C ILE A 82 -1.72 19.78 8.28
N TYR A 83 -1.13 19.16 9.28
CA TYR A 83 -0.64 19.85 10.48
C TYR A 83 0.59 19.16 11.09
N PRO A 84 1.42 19.89 11.86
CA PRO A 84 2.60 19.33 12.50
C PRO A 84 2.23 18.50 13.74
N CYS A 85 2.88 17.36 13.91
CA CYS A 85 2.69 16.48 15.06
C CYS A 85 4.00 16.18 15.77
N PHE A 86 4.00 16.45 17.07
CA PHE A 86 5.16 16.28 17.97
C PHE A 86 5.00 15.07 18.90
N CYS A 87 3.86 14.37 18.84
CA CYS A 87 3.59 13.24 19.72
C CYS A 87 4.53 12.07 19.45
N SER A 88 5.14 11.58 20.52
CA SER A 88 5.82 10.29 20.57
C SER A 88 4.80 9.14 20.48
N ARG A 89 5.28 7.96 20.08
CA ARG A 89 4.46 6.74 20.08
C ARG A 89 3.93 6.38 21.48
N ALA A 90 4.69 6.71 22.53
CA ALA A 90 4.28 6.44 23.91
C ALA A 90 3.10 7.32 24.31
N GLU A 91 3.15 8.62 23.99
CA GLU A 91 2.05 9.56 24.26
C GLU A 91 0.78 9.19 23.48
N ILE A 92 0.92 8.81 22.20
CA ILE A 92 -0.22 8.34 21.40
C ILE A 92 -0.87 7.13 22.07
N ARG A 93 -0.08 6.11 22.43
CA ARG A 93 -0.61 4.91 23.09
C ARG A 93 -1.25 5.21 24.45
N ALA A 94 -0.69 6.14 25.22
CA ALA A 94 -1.22 6.53 26.52
C ALA A 94 -2.54 7.31 26.41
N ALA A 95 -2.72 8.08 25.34
CA ALA A 95 -3.90 8.90 25.10
C ALA A 95 -4.99 8.20 24.26
N SER A 96 -4.68 7.08 23.61
CA SER A 96 -5.65 6.27 22.86
C SER A 96 -6.41 5.33 23.81
N ALA A 97 -7.73 5.28 23.67
CA ALA A 97 -8.55 4.31 24.39
C ALA A 97 -8.17 2.86 23.98
N PRO A 98 -8.30 1.87 24.88
CA PRO A 98 -8.17 0.46 24.50
C PRO A 98 -9.17 0.15 23.38
N GLN A 99 -8.68 -0.17 22.19
CA GLN A 99 -9.54 -0.63 21.09
C GLN A 99 -9.61 -2.16 21.13
N GLU A 100 -10.82 -2.71 21.29
CA GLU A 100 -11.05 -4.14 21.07
C GLU A 100 -10.91 -4.42 19.56
N GLY A 101 -9.88 -5.16 19.16
CA GLY A 101 -9.70 -5.50 17.74
C GLY A 101 -8.25 -5.73 17.29
N ASP A 102 -8.03 -5.54 15.99
CA ASP A 102 -6.84 -5.83 15.17
C ASP A 102 -5.54 -5.08 15.54
N GLY A 103 -5.51 -4.37 16.67
CA GLY A 103 -4.34 -3.66 17.18
C GLY A 103 -4.05 -2.30 16.52
N PHE A 104 -4.97 -1.79 15.70
CA PHE A 104 -4.89 -0.43 15.18
C PHE A 104 -5.14 0.60 16.29
N VAL A 105 -4.44 1.73 16.20
CA VAL A 105 -4.54 2.84 17.17
C VAL A 105 -4.89 4.10 16.41
N VAL A 106 -6.13 4.56 16.57
CA VAL A 106 -6.59 5.85 16.04
C VAL A 106 -5.90 6.97 16.80
N TYR A 107 -5.33 7.92 16.06
CA TYR A 107 -4.63 9.06 16.66
C TYR A 107 -5.62 9.95 17.43
N PRO A 108 -5.35 10.31 18.69
CA PRO A 108 -6.30 11.03 19.55
C PRO A 108 -6.45 12.53 19.23
N GLY A 109 -5.84 13.05 18.17
CA GLY A 109 -6.03 14.45 17.74
C GLY A 109 -5.30 15.51 18.58
N LEU A 110 -4.39 15.13 19.48
CA LEU A 110 -3.75 16.06 20.44
C LEU A 110 -3.10 17.28 19.77
N CYS A 111 -2.25 17.05 18.76
CA CYS A 111 -1.56 18.12 18.05
C CYS A 111 -2.48 18.89 17.09
N ARG A 112 -3.55 18.26 16.58
CA ARG A 112 -4.53 18.93 15.72
C ARG A 112 -5.21 20.07 16.47
N GLY A 113 -5.73 19.79 17.67
CA GLY A 113 -6.37 20.83 18.48
C GLY A 113 -5.40 21.94 18.93
N ALA A 114 -4.14 21.61 19.21
CA ALA A 114 -3.11 22.61 19.53
C ALA A 114 -2.81 23.52 18.33
N TRP A 115 -2.74 22.94 17.13
CA TRP A 115 -2.54 23.67 15.88
C TRP A 115 -3.72 24.60 15.57
N GLU A 116 -4.94 24.09 15.67
CA GLU A 116 -6.19 24.87 15.47
C GLU A 116 -6.27 26.09 16.40
N ARG A 117 -5.87 25.93 17.67
CA ARG A 117 -5.85 27.01 18.67
C ARG A 117 -4.69 28.00 18.52
N HIS A 118 -3.85 27.87 17.48
CA HIS A 118 -2.70 28.75 17.25
C HIS A 118 -1.73 28.77 18.45
N ASP A 119 -1.46 27.62 19.05
CA ASP A 119 -0.55 27.54 20.20
C ASP A 119 0.80 28.22 19.88
N PRO A 120 1.22 29.24 20.64
CA PRO A 120 2.43 30.02 20.34
C PRO A 120 3.71 29.19 20.34
N GLN A 121 3.79 28.15 21.17
CA GLN A 121 4.96 27.27 21.23
C GLN A 121 5.04 26.39 19.99
N VAL A 122 3.89 25.85 19.56
CA VAL A 122 3.80 25.08 18.32
C VAL A 122 4.14 25.95 17.11
N ARG A 123 3.58 27.17 17.03
CA ARG A 123 3.88 28.13 15.96
C ARG A 123 5.37 28.49 15.91
N ALA A 124 5.99 28.78 17.06
CA ALA A 124 7.42 29.12 17.10
C ALA A 124 8.31 27.99 16.57
N ILE A 125 7.98 26.72 16.87
CA ILE A 125 8.75 25.57 16.34
C ILE A 125 8.58 25.46 14.83
N VAL A 126 7.36 25.59 14.32
CA VAL A 126 7.06 25.47 12.88
C VAL A 126 7.62 26.64 12.09
N ASP A 127 7.52 27.86 12.61
CA ASP A 127 8.05 29.07 11.96
C ASP A 127 9.60 29.06 11.91
N SER A 128 10.24 28.28 12.78
CA SER A 128 11.69 28.03 12.73
C SER A 128 12.09 26.90 11.77
N ASP A 129 11.14 26.10 11.26
CA ASP A 129 11.37 25.08 10.25
C ASP A 129 11.27 25.71 8.85
N CYS A 130 12.39 25.80 8.16
CA CYS A 130 12.50 26.53 6.89
C CYS A 130 11.99 25.73 5.68
N ASP A 131 11.66 24.44 5.83
CA ASP A 131 11.40 23.55 4.68
C ASP A 131 9.91 23.46 4.28
N PHE A 132 8.95 23.62 5.22
CA PHE A 132 7.51 23.51 4.89
C PHE A 132 6.58 24.08 5.97
N ARG A 133 5.69 25.01 5.60
CA ARG A 133 4.70 25.62 6.51
C ARG A 133 3.26 25.24 6.13
N PRO A 134 2.56 24.42 6.93
CA PRO A 134 1.13 24.17 6.75
C PRO A 134 0.31 25.46 6.93
N THR A 135 -0.80 25.59 6.20
CA THR A 135 -1.70 26.74 6.32
C THR A 135 -2.71 26.58 7.46
N LEU A 136 -3.11 27.73 8.03
CA LEU A 136 -4.12 27.83 9.07
C LEU A 136 -5.15 28.90 8.73
N ASN A 137 -6.35 28.75 9.28
CA ASN A 137 -7.43 29.72 9.14
C ASN A 137 -7.00 31.08 9.70
N GLY A 138 -6.98 32.12 8.86
CA GLY A 138 -6.60 33.49 9.25
C GLY A 138 -5.15 33.90 8.90
N ASP A 139 -4.32 33.00 8.34
CA ASP A 139 -2.99 33.35 7.84
C ASP A 139 -3.13 34.16 6.53
N SER A 140 -3.16 35.50 6.62
CA SER A 140 -3.36 36.41 5.48
C SER A 140 -2.14 36.58 4.54
N ASN A 141 -1.02 35.91 4.84
CA ASN A 141 0.26 36.09 4.14
C ASN A 141 1.05 34.77 3.95
N ALA A 142 0.36 33.65 3.69
CA ALA A 142 1.03 32.43 3.26
C ALA A 142 1.48 32.57 1.78
N THR A 143 2.48 33.41 1.52
CA THR A 143 3.18 33.37 0.23
C THR A 143 3.96 32.06 0.18
N ASN A 144 3.39 31.06 -0.51
CA ASN A 144 4.06 29.85 -1.00
C ASN A 144 5.12 30.23 -2.06
N THR A 145 6.04 31.14 -1.73
CA THR A 145 7.15 31.49 -2.60
C THR A 145 8.15 30.35 -2.53
N PRO A 146 8.59 29.78 -3.67
CA PRO A 146 9.55 28.70 -3.64
C PRO A 146 10.84 29.21 -2.99
N ALA A 147 11.23 28.63 -1.87
CA ALA A 147 12.64 28.65 -1.49
C ALA A 147 13.37 27.91 -2.62
N THR A 148 14.10 28.64 -3.44
CA THR A 148 14.97 28.10 -4.48
C THR A 148 15.86 27.04 -3.82
N LEU A 149 15.68 25.77 -4.18
CA LEU A 149 16.49 24.66 -3.66
C LEU A 149 17.94 24.87 -4.12
N SER A 150 18.73 25.55 -3.28
CA SER A 150 20.16 25.67 -3.48
C SER A 150 20.80 24.32 -3.15
N LYS A 151 21.54 23.76 -4.11
CA LYS A 151 22.31 22.52 -3.97
C LYS A 151 23.55 22.77 -3.11
N SER A 152 23.38 22.94 -1.81
CA SER A 152 24.43 22.74 -0.81
C SER A 152 23.80 23.01 0.54
N ASP A 153 23.55 21.98 1.35
CA ASP A 153 23.63 22.08 2.81
C ASP A 153 23.54 20.67 3.41
N ALA A 154 24.71 20.04 3.53
CA ALA A 154 24.92 18.76 4.19
C ALA A 154 24.87 18.87 5.74
N SER A 155 24.07 19.79 6.28
CA SER A 155 23.87 19.99 7.72
C SER A 155 22.46 20.46 8.05
N ARG A 156 21.42 19.85 7.44
CA ARG A 156 20.02 20.05 7.87
C ARG A 156 19.83 19.44 9.26
N GLU A 157 19.87 20.30 10.26
CA GLU A 157 19.59 19.98 11.66
C GLU A 157 18.12 19.51 11.79
N THR A 158 17.93 18.18 11.78
CA THR A 158 16.73 17.40 12.12
C THR A 158 15.38 18.15 12.09
N GLN A 159 14.58 17.87 11.06
CA GLN A 159 13.14 18.09 11.09
C GLN A 159 12.56 17.54 12.40
N ARG A 160 11.90 18.38 13.21
CA ARG A 160 11.58 18.07 14.62
C ARG A 160 10.20 17.46 14.83
N HIS A 161 9.42 17.28 13.76
CA HIS A 161 8.04 16.84 13.84
C HIS A 161 7.59 16.06 12.62
N ALA A 162 6.60 15.19 12.81
CA ALA A 162 5.87 14.59 11.70
C ALA A 162 4.88 15.61 11.09
N LEU A 163 4.41 15.34 9.88
CA LEU A 163 3.18 15.94 9.36
C LEU A 163 2.08 14.90 9.34
N ARG A 164 0.91 15.28 9.81
CA ARG A 164 -0.30 14.49 9.72
C ARG A 164 -1.28 15.10 8.74
N TYR A 165 -1.99 14.24 8.02
CA TYR A 165 -3.18 14.60 7.28
C TYR A 165 -4.39 14.54 8.20
N ALA A 166 -5.12 15.65 8.27
CA ALA A 166 -6.34 15.76 9.05
C ALA A 166 -7.48 15.10 8.28
N VAL A 167 -7.98 13.99 8.80
CA VAL A 167 -9.17 13.37 8.21
C VAL A 167 -10.42 14.18 8.62
N PRO A 168 -11.51 14.11 7.83
CA PRO A 168 -12.78 14.70 8.24
C PRO A 168 -13.24 14.19 9.62
N GLU A 169 -14.02 15.00 10.33
CA GLU A 169 -14.57 14.62 11.63
C GLU A 169 -15.49 13.40 11.52
N VAL A 170 -15.67 12.70 12.65
CA VAL A 170 -16.56 11.53 12.73
C VAL A 170 -17.97 11.90 12.26
N ALA A 171 -18.56 11.02 11.45
CA ALA A 171 -19.87 11.18 10.83
C ALA A 171 -20.02 12.34 9.83
N ALA A 172 -18.95 13.11 9.55
CA ALA A 172 -18.94 14.07 8.45
C ALA A 172 -19.09 13.35 7.10
N GLU A 173 -19.87 13.92 6.19
CA GLU A 173 -20.16 13.32 4.89
C GLU A 173 -18.88 13.06 4.08
N GLN A 174 -17.93 14.00 4.09
CA GLN A 174 -16.64 13.89 3.41
C GLN A 174 -15.74 12.78 3.99
N GLY A 175 -16.03 12.34 5.22
CA GLY A 175 -15.33 11.26 5.92
C GLY A 175 -15.95 9.88 5.70
N ARG A 176 -17.12 9.79 5.06
CA ARG A 176 -17.77 8.52 4.72
C ARG A 176 -17.29 8.08 3.35
N ILE A 177 -16.52 7.00 3.34
CA ILE A 177 -15.95 6.46 2.12
C ILE A 177 -16.57 5.11 1.82
N GLU A 178 -17.12 4.98 0.63
CA GLU A 178 -17.72 3.77 0.11
C GLU A 178 -17.03 3.38 -1.19
N PHE A 179 -16.76 2.09 -1.36
CA PHE A 179 -16.22 1.56 -2.61
C PHE A 179 -16.60 0.09 -2.77
N ASP A 180 -16.71 -0.35 -4.02
CA ASP A 180 -16.92 -1.75 -4.36
C ASP A 180 -15.59 -2.46 -4.58
N ASP A 181 -15.31 -3.46 -3.76
CA ASP A 181 -14.16 -4.34 -3.94
C ASP A 181 -14.52 -5.55 -4.81
N LEU A 182 -13.65 -5.89 -5.76
CA LEU A 182 -13.84 -7.01 -6.68
C LEU A 182 -13.94 -8.36 -5.95
N VAL A 183 -13.31 -8.50 -4.78
CA VAL A 183 -13.30 -9.73 -3.98
C VAL A 183 -14.28 -9.61 -2.81
N TYR A 184 -14.18 -8.55 -2.00
CA TYR A 184 -14.94 -8.37 -0.77
C TYR A 184 -16.29 -7.63 -0.92
N GLY A 185 -16.61 -7.13 -2.12
CA GLY A 185 -17.87 -6.44 -2.39
C GLY A 185 -17.92 -5.05 -1.77
N ALA A 186 -19.12 -4.52 -1.55
CA ALA A 186 -19.33 -3.18 -1.01
C ALA A 186 -18.66 -3.00 0.36
N GLN A 187 -17.75 -2.03 0.45
CA GLN A 187 -17.04 -1.63 1.66
C GLN A 187 -17.46 -0.22 2.07
N HIS A 188 -17.49 0.03 3.38
CA HIS A 188 -17.82 1.34 3.95
C HIS A 188 -16.93 1.62 5.16
N PHE A 189 -16.43 2.86 5.25
CA PHE A 189 -15.59 3.31 6.34
C PHE A 189 -15.93 4.76 6.73
N ASP A 190 -15.81 5.08 8.01
CA ASP A 190 -15.78 6.45 8.52
C ASP A 190 -14.33 6.78 8.88
N LEU A 191 -13.71 7.72 8.17
CA LEU A 191 -12.28 8.00 8.35
C LEU A 191 -11.96 8.48 9.77
N GLY A 192 -12.79 9.35 10.35
CA GLY A 192 -12.57 9.88 11.69
C GLY A 192 -12.61 8.79 12.75
N ARG A 193 -13.55 7.85 12.63
CA ARG A 193 -13.74 6.75 13.57
C ARG A 193 -12.76 5.60 13.36
N ASP A 194 -12.56 5.20 12.10
CA ASP A 194 -11.93 3.93 11.76
C ASP A 194 -10.42 4.05 11.48
N LEU A 195 -9.91 5.28 11.25
CA LEU A 195 -8.51 5.55 10.87
C LEU A 195 -7.87 6.70 11.65
N GLY A 196 -8.55 7.85 11.76
CA GLY A 196 -8.04 9.09 12.33
C GLY A 196 -6.92 9.74 11.53
N ASP A 197 -6.40 10.85 12.06
CA ASP A 197 -5.37 11.64 11.37
C ASP A 197 -4.09 10.84 11.16
N THR A 198 -3.69 10.69 9.91
CA THR A 198 -2.59 9.79 9.53
C THR A 198 -1.29 10.54 9.32
N VAL A 199 -0.15 9.90 9.56
CA VAL A 199 1.16 10.49 9.21
C VAL A 199 1.33 10.47 7.69
N VAL A 200 1.68 11.61 7.09
CA VAL A 200 2.01 11.74 5.67
C VAL A 200 3.49 12.06 5.44
N ARG A 201 4.16 12.66 6.43
CA ARG A 201 5.62 12.77 6.49
C ARG A 201 6.09 12.48 7.92
N ARG A 202 7.08 11.61 8.06
CA ARG A 202 7.67 11.25 9.35
C ARG A 202 8.55 12.39 9.87
N SER A 203 8.89 12.34 11.15
CA SER A 203 9.80 13.30 11.77
C SER A 203 11.23 13.21 11.22
N ASP A 204 11.64 12.08 10.67
CA ASP A 204 12.94 11.93 9.99
C ASP A 204 12.91 12.40 8.52
N GLY A 205 11.83 13.06 8.09
CA GLY A 205 11.67 13.61 6.75
C GLY A 205 11.17 12.60 5.70
N LEU A 206 11.17 11.30 6.00
CA LEU A 206 10.68 10.29 5.06
C LEU A 206 9.16 10.38 4.89
N PHE A 207 8.68 10.31 3.65
CA PHE A 207 7.25 10.30 3.37
C PHE A 207 6.63 8.96 3.78
N ALA A 208 5.39 9.04 4.26
CA ALA A 208 4.66 7.84 4.67
C ALA A 208 4.02 7.17 3.46
N TYR A 209 3.89 5.84 3.55
CA TYR A 209 3.27 4.98 2.53
C TYR A 209 1.95 5.54 2.00
N GLN A 210 1.06 5.99 2.88
CA GLN A 210 -0.28 6.47 2.50
C GLN A 210 -0.24 7.64 1.51
N LEU A 211 0.73 8.56 1.65
CA LEU A 211 0.90 9.66 0.71
C LEU A 211 1.59 9.18 -0.57
N ALA A 212 2.74 8.50 -0.42
CA ALA A 212 3.58 8.13 -1.56
C ALA A 212 2.83 7.25 -2.57
N VAL A 213 2.15 6.20 -2.10
CA VAL A 213 1.40 5.28 -2.97
C VAL A 213 0.24 6.00 -3.68
N THR A 214 -0.50 6.85 -2.96
CA THR A 214 -1.63 7.60 -3.53
C THR A 214 -1.17 8.57 -4.63
N VAL A 215 -0.06 9.26 -4.38
CA VAL A 215 0.53 10.21 -5.33
C VAL A 215 1.04 9.49 -6.57
N ASP A 216 1.72 8.35 -6.41
CA ASP A 216 2.24 7.60 -7.53
C ASP A 216 1.12 6.97 -8.36
N ASP A 217 0.12 6.35 -7.73
CA ASP A 217 -1.06 5.80 -8.43
C ASP A 217 -1.87 6.87 -9.17
N LEU A 218 -1.86 8.12 -8.69
CA LEU A 218 -2.46 9.27 -9.39
C LEU A 218 -1.68 9.66 -10.66
N LEU A 219 -0.35 9.66 -10.57
CA LEU A 219 0.51 10.13 -11.65
C LEU A 219 0.78 9.08 -12.72
N GLU A 220 0.82 7.83 -12.31
CA GLU A 220 0.92 6.66 -13.19
C GLU A 220 -0.46 6.27 -13.77
N ASP A 221 -1.53 6.96 -13.35
CA ASP A 221 -2.92 6.77 -13.81
C ASP A 221 -3.39 5.31 -13.64
N VAL A 222 -3.01 4.71 -12.51
CA VAL A 222 -3.34 3.32 -12.17
C VAL A 222 -4.86 3.18 -12.09
N ASN A 223 -5.38 2.19 -12.81
CA ASN A 223 -6.82 1.93 -12.96
C ASN A 223 -7.29 0.65 -12.23
N GLN A 224 -6.37 -0.19 -11.74
CA GLN A 224 -6.68 -1.36 -10.92
C GLN A 224 -5.59 -1.57 -9.86
N ILE A 225 -6.01 -1.68 -8.60
CA ILE A 225 -5.13 -1.88 -7.45
C ILE A 225 -5.47 -3.22 -6.81
N VAL A 226 -4.52 -4.15 -6.89
CA VAL A 226 -4.62 -5.51 -6.31
C VAL A 226 -3.64 -5.65 -5.16
N ARG A 227 -4.14 -5.95 -3.95
CA ARG A 227 -3.31 -6.04 -2.72
C ARG A 227 -3.96 -6.85 -1.62
N GLY A 228 -3.28 -7.10 -0.50
CA GLY A 228 -3.85 -7.86 0.62
C GLY A 228 -4.99 -7.14 1.33
N ARG A 229 -5.97 -7.90 1.85
CA ARG A 229 -7.15 -7.39 2.59
C ARG A 229 -6.83 -6.61 3.85
N ASP A 230 -5.61 -6.70 4.35
CA ASP A 230 -5.14 -5.89 5.47
C ASP A 230 -5.01 -4.40 5.12
N LEU A 231 -5.03 -4.07 3.83
CA LEU A 231 -5.02 -2.70 3.34
C LEU A 231 -6.43 -2.16 2.99
N LEU A 232 -7.51 -2.90 3.27
CA LEU A 232 -8.89 -2.47 3.01
C LEU A 232 -9.19 -1.10 3.63
N ARG A 233 -8.87 -0.91 4.92
CA ARG A 233 -9.04 0.38 5.60
C ARG A 233 -8.18 1.48 4.96
N SER A 234 -6.96 1.14 4.53
CA SER A 234 -6.07 2.11 3.87
C SER A 234 -6.68 2.63 2.57
N THR A 235 -7.44 1.81 1.84
CA THR A 235 -8.17 2.24 0.63
C THR A 235 -9.06 3.43 0.89
N ALA A 236 -9.83 3.43 1.98
CA ALA A 236 -10.71 4.54 2.30
C ALA A 236 -9.95 5.86 2.46
N LEU A 237 -8.86 5.84 3.23
CA LEU A 237 -8.00 7.00 3.44
C LEU A 237 -7.33 7.46 2.14
N GLN A 238 -6.84 6.52 1.33
CA GLN A 238 -6.19 6.81 0.05
C GLN A 238 -7.17 7.41 -0.96
N LEU A 239 -8.42 6.94 -1.01
CA LEU A 239 -9.47 7.52 -1.85
C LEU A 239 -9.78 8.98 -1.45
N ASN A 240 -9.87 9.25 -0.15
CA ASN A 240 -10.08 10.61 0.34
C ASN A 240 -8.88 11.52 0.04
N LEU A 241 -7.66 11.05 0.27
CA LEU A 241 -6.44 11.78 -0.07
C LEU A 241 -6.34 12.03 -1.58
N ARG A 242 -6.68 11.02 -2.39
CA ARG A 242 -6.75 11.09 -3.86
C ARG A 242 -7.72 12.19 -4.30
N ALA A 243 -8.94 12.18 -3.78
CA ALA A 243 -9.97 13.17 -4.11
C ALA A 243 -9.49 14.59 -3.78
N ASN A 244 -8.90 14.80 -2.60
CA ASN A 244 -8.40 16.10 -2.17
C ASN A 244 -7.27 16.64 -3.06
N LEU A 245 -6.35 15.77 -3.49
CA LEU A 245 -5.27 16.13 -4.42
C LEU A 245 -5.81 16.50 -5.81
N VAL A 246 -6.76 15.70 -6.33
CA VAL A 246 -7.37 15.92 -7.65
C VAL A 246 -8.17 17.21 -7.70
N GLU A 247 -9.03 17.44 -6.69
CA GLU A 247 -9.84 18.66 -6.58
C GLU A 247 -8.99 19.93 -6.60
N ARG A 248 -7.78 19.86 -6.05
CA ARG A 248 -6.81 20.98 -5.96
C ARG A 248 -5.85 21.04 -7.15
N GLY A 249 -6.15 20.32 -8.23
CA GLY A 249 -5.41 20.40 -9.49
C GLY A 249 -4.01 19.78 -9.45
N PHE A 250 -3.70 18.91 -8.49
CA PHE A 250 -2.38 18.28 -8.36
C PHE A 250 -1.95 17.56 -9.65
N VAL A 251 -2.88 16.80 -10.25
CA VAL A 251 -2.62 16.02 -11.45
C VAL A 251 -2.37 16.93 -12.64
N GLN A 252 -3.20 17.97 -12.83
CA GLN A 252 -3.08 18.91 -13.93
C GLN A 252 -1.76 19.70 -13.85
N GLN A 253 -1.33 20.06 -12.64
CA GLN A 253 -0.02 20.71 -12.42
C GLN A 253 1.16 19.88 -12.91
N LEU A 254 1.06 18.54 -12.88
CA LEU A 254 2.19 17.64 -13.21
C LEU A 254 2.05 16.91 -14.55
N ARG A 255 0.83 16.63 -15.01
CA ARG A 255 0.52 15.93 -16.28
C ARG A 255 -0.06 16.84 -17.36
N GLY A 256 -0.35 18.10 -17.04
CA GLY A 256 -0.93 19.11 -17.94
C GLY A 256 -2.44 19.28 -17.80
N ASP A 257 -2.97 20.42 -18.27
CA ASP A 257 -4.37 20.85 -18.03
C ASP A 257 -5.44 19.87 -18.53
N ASN A 258 -5.14 19.09 -19.58
CA ASN A 258 -6.04 18.10 -20.16
C ASN A 258 -5.90 16.70 -19.55
N ALA A 259 -5.10 16.54 -18.50
CA ALA A 259 -4.90 15.24 -17.87
C ALA A 259 -6.19 14.71 -17.25
N THR A 260 -6.57 13.50 -17.66
CA THR A 260 -7.67 12.74 -17.06
C THR A 260 -7.18 11.98 -15.83
N VAL A 261 -8.10 11.70 -14.91
CA VAL A 261 -7.83 10.90 -13.71
C VAL A 261 -8.75 9.70 -13.71
N THR A 262 -8.18 8.51 -13.84
CA THR A 262 -8.95 7.26 -13.78
C THR A 262 -9.36 6.98 -12.33
N GLN A 263 -10.56 6.43 -12.12
CA GLN A 263 -10.93 5.88 -10.81
C GLN A 263 -10.52 4.41 -10.77
N PRO A 264 -9.63 4.00 -9.85
CA PRO A 264 -9.15 2.63 -9.83
C PRO A 264 -10.22 1.66 -9.32
N GLN A 265 -10.28 0.48 -9.93
CA GLN A 265 -10.91 -0.69 -9.34
C GLN A 265 -10.02 -1.25 -8.23
N PHE A 266 -10.61 -1.76 -7.16
CA PHE A 266 -9.87 -2.41 -6.07
C PHE A 266 -10.17 -3.90 -6.02
N ALA A 267 -9.14 -4.71 -5.83
CA ALA A 267 -9.27 -6.11 -5.46
C ALA A 267 -8.40 -6.39 -4.24
N HIS A 268 -9.03 -6.72 -3.14
CA HIS A 268 -8.32 -7.12 -1.94
C HIS A 268 -8.26 -8.64 -1.83
N LEU A 269 -7.06 -9.19 -1.69
CA LEU A 269 -6.83 -10.63 -1.64
C LEU A 269 -6.89 -11.13 -0.19
N PRO A 270 -7.41 -12.35 0.06
CA PRO A 270 -7.27 -12.98 1.36
C PRO A 270 -5.80 -13.16 1.73
N LEU A 271 -5.51 -13.16 3.03
CA LEU A 271 -4.15 -13.30 3.52
C LEU A 271 -3.67 -14.74 3.38
N VAL A 272 -2.38 -14.86 3.10
CA VAL A 272 -1.68 -16.12 3.06
C VAL A 272 -0.64 -16.10 4.19
N ASP A 273 -0.88 -16.90 5.23
CA ASP A 273 -0.02 -17.03 6.40
C ASP A 273 0.82 -18.30 6.31
N ASN A 274 1.79 -18.48 7.23
CA ASN A 274 2.42 -19.78 7.41
C ASN A 274 1.53 -20.74 8.21
N ALA A 275 1.92 -22.01 8.27
CA ALA A 275 1.25 -23.04 9.08
C ALA A 275 1.09 -22.71 10.58
N ALA A 276 1.83 -21.73 11.11
CA ALA A 276 1.70 -21.26 12.49
C ALA A 276 0.74 -20.05 12.63
N GLY A 277 0.03 -19.67 11.56
CA GLY A 277 -0.87 -18.51 11.53
C GLY A 277 -0.13 -17.17 11.60
N VAL A 278 1.17 -17.16 11.30
CA VAL A 278 2.00 -15.95 11.28
C VAL A 278 2.19 -15.50 9.84
N ARG A 279 1.98 -14.21 9.58
CA ARG A 279 2.27 -13.60 8.28
C ARG A 279 3.66 -13.96 7.79
N LEU A 280 3.75 -14.29 6.51
CA LEU A 280 4.95 -14.77 5.82
C LEU A 280 6.13 -13.79 5.82
N ALA A 281 5.92 -12.56 6.31
CA ALA A 281 6.72 -11.41 5.98
C ALA A 281 8.17 -11.39 6.51
N LYS A 282 8.59 -12.14 7.56
CA LYS A 282 9.91 -11.81 8.18
C LYS A 282 10.83 -12.92 8.73
N ARG A 283 10.53 -14.22 8.76
CA ARG A 283 11.44 -15.19 9.46
C ARG A 283 11.62 -16.58 8.87
N THR A 284 10.90 -16.97 7.83
CA THR A 284 10.98 -18.36 7.32
C THR A 284 11.64 -18.40 5.94
N ARG A 285 12.96 -18.65 5.92
CA ARG A 285 13.75 -18.78 4.67
C ARG A 285 13.22 -19.84 3.70
N SER A 286 12.43 -20.82 4.18
CA SER A 286 11.89 -21.90 3.35
C SER A 286 10.78 -21.47 2.37
N LEU A 287 10.31 -20.22 2.43
CA LEU A 287 9.22 -19.69 1.59
C LEU A 287 9.69 -18.55 0.68
N ASP A 288 10.99 -18.32 0.58
CA ASP A 288 11.61 -17.41 -0.38
C ASP A 288 11.82 -18.10 -1.74
N LEU A 289 11.50 -17.40 -2.83
CA LEU A 289 11.62 -17.91 -4.20
C LEU A 289 13.06 -18.26 -4.57
N GLY A 290 14.06 -17.52 -4.07
CA GLY A 290 15.46 -17.86 -4.28
C GLY A 290 15.81 -19.22 -3.69
N TYR A 291 15.28 -19.53 -2.50
CA TYR A 291 15.40 -20.87 -1.92
C TYR A 291 14.66 -21.92 -2.74
N LEU A 292 13.39 -21.69 -3.11
CA LEU A 292 12.61 -22.65 -3.92
C LEU A 292 13.31 -23.00 -5.24
N ARG A 293 13.85 -21.98 -5.94
CA ARG A 293 14.64 -22.15 -7.16
C ARG A 293 15.90 -22.98 -6.90
N SER A 294 16.62 -22.69 -5.81
CA SER A 294 17.87 -23.40 -5.47
C SER A 294 17.68 -24.90 -5.22
N VAL A 295 16.48 -25.32 -4.79
CA VAL A 295 16.15 -26.74 -4.56
C VAL A 295 15.46 -27.42 -5.74
N GLY A 296 15.33 -26.73 -6.88
CA GLY A 296 14.84 -27.27 -8.14
C GLY A 296 13.33 -27.11 -8.39
N VAL A 297 12.63 -26.25 -7.64
CA VAL A 297 11.24 -25.90 -7.96
C VAL A 297 11.22 -25.11 -9.28
N ARG A 298 10.28 -25.45 -10.15
CA ARG A 298 10.02 -24.80 -11.46
C ARG A 298 8.98 -23.67 -11.32
N PRO A 299 8.98 -22.67 -12.20
CA PRO A 299 8.04 -21.55 -12.08
C PRO A 299 6.59 -22.00 -12.22
N GLU A 300 6.30 -23.00 -13.06
CA GLU A 300 4.95 -23.51 -13.28
C GLU A 300 4.36 -24.16 -12.02
N GLN A 301 5.21 -24.76 -11.17
CA GLN A 301 4.76 -25.31 -9.87
C GLN A 301 4.36 -24.18 -8.91
N VAL A 302 5.11 -23.07 -8.91
CA VAL A 302 4.79 -21.89 -8.09
C VAL A 302 3.52 -21.22 -8.60
N ILE A 303 3.39 -21.02 -9.90
CA ILE A 303 2.21 -20.42 -10.51
C ILE A 303 0.97 -21.28 -10.28
N GLY A 304 1.03 -22.59 -10.54
CA GLY A 304 -0.08 -23.50 -10.28
C GLY A 304 -0.51 -23.52 -8.81
N TRP A 305 0.46 -23.47 -7.88
CA TRP A 305 0.16 -23.32 -6.46
C TRP A 305 -0.54 -21.98 -6.15
N CYS A 306 -0.01 -20.86 -6.62
CA CYS A 306 -0.62 -19.54 -6.40
C CYS A 306 -2.02 -19.42 -7.04
N ALA A 307 -2.19 -19.95 -8.25
CA ALA A 307 -3.48 -20.02 -8.95
C ALA A 307 -4.52 -20.81 -8.16
N ALA A 308 -4.13 -21.97 -7.60
CA ALA A 308 -4.98 -22.72 -6.69
C ALA A 308 -5.34 -21.92 -5.43
N LEU A 309 -4.40 -21.20 -4.81
CA LEU A 309 -4.70 -20.34 -3.66
C LEU A 309 -5.68 -19.19 -4.00
N LEU A 310 -5.67 -18.72 -5.24
CA LEU A 310 -6.62 -17.75 -5.78
C LEU A 310 -8.00 -18.35 -6.07
N GLY A 311 -8.19 -19.66 -5.89
CA GLY A 311 -9.47 -20.33 -6.18
C GLY A 311 -9.69 -20.67 -7.64
N LEU A 312 -8.65 -20.59 -8.49
CA LEU A 312 -8.75 -20.99 -9.89
C LEU A 312 -8.88 -22.51 -10.01
N ASP A 313 -9.60 -22.98 -11.03
CA ASP A 313 -9.88 -24.40 -11.27
C ASP A 313 -8.64 -25.13 -11.84
N VAL A 314 -7.61 -25.25 -11.00
CA VAL A 314 -6.37 -25.95 -11.32
C VAL A 314 -6.55 -27.44 -11.00
N PRO A 315 -6.22 -28.36 -11.93
CA PRO A 315 -6.29 -29.79 -11.65
C PRO A 315 -5.47 -30.18 -10.42
N GLY A 316 -5.98 -31.09 -9.58
CA GLY A 316 -5.28 -31.55 -8.37
C GLY A 316 -5.48 -30.68 -7.12
N VAL A 317 -6.34 -29.66 -7.21
CA VAL A 317 -6.87 -28.97 -6.03
C VAL A 317 -7.85 -29.89 -5.29
N THR A 318 -7.70 -29.94 -3.98
CA THR A 318 -8.58 -30.69 -3.06
C THR A 318 -9.24 -29.73 -2.08
N TYR A 319 -10.45 -30.08 -1.66
CA TYR A 319 -11.26 -29.29 -0.74
C TYR A 319 -11.46 -30.03 0.58
N ASP A 320 -11.63 -29.28 1.66
CA ASP A 320 -12.06 -29.81 2.94
C ASP A 320 -13.57 -30.14 2.94
N ASN A 321 -14.10 -30.56 4.09
CA ASN A 321 -15.51 -30.93 4.22
C ASN A 321 -16.47 -29.74 4.09
N GLU A 322 -15.96 -28.51 4.18
CA GLU A 322 -16.70 -27.27 4.05
C GLU A 322 -16.62 -26.71 2.61
N GLY A 323 -15.88 -27.38 1.73
CA GLY A 323 -15.65 -26.93 0.36
C GLY A 323 -14.55 -25.88 0.24
N HIS A 324 -13.73 -25.68 1.27
CA HIS A 324 -12.61 -24.75 1.24
C HIS A 324 -11.33 -25.43 0.79
N ILE A 325 -10.48 -24.66 0.11
CA ILE A 325 -9.14 -25.05 -0.30
C ILE A 325 -8.28 -25.06 0.97
N ASP A 326 -7.75 -26.24 1.30
CA ASP A 326 -6.80 -26.42 2.40
C ASP A 326 -5.42 -26.86 1.88
N PRO A 327 -4.47 -25.90 1.74
CA PRO A 327 -3.13 -26.19 1.26
C PRO A 327 -2.29 -27.03 2.22
N GLN A 328 -2.77 -27.29 3.45
CA GLN A 328 -2.07 -28.12 4.43
C GLN A 328 -2.32 -29.62 4.22
N ARG A 329 -3.37 -30.02 3.49
CA ARG A 329 -3.65 -31.44 3.26
C ARG A 329 -2.60 -32.10 2.37
N ASP A 330 -2.24 -33.34 2.66
CA ASP A 330 -1.18 -34.03 1.90
C ASP A 330 -1.56 -34.33 0.45
N ASP A 331 -2.85 -34.44 0.15
CA ASP A 331 -3.41 -34.65 -1.19
C ASP A 331 -3.55 -33.35 -2.01
N PHE A 332 -3.31 -32.17 -1.41
CA PHE A 332 -3.29 -30.90 -2.14
C PHE A 332 -2.05 -30.83 -3.06
N ARG A 333 -2.26 -31.08 -4.36
CA ARG A 333 -1.21 -31.20 -5.39
C ARG A 333 -1.68 -30.50 -6.68
N PRO A 334 -1.81 -29.16 -6.68
CA PRO A 334 -2.22 -28.43 -7.87
C PRO A 334 -1.22 -28.64 -9.01
N ALA A 335 -1.73 -28.88 -10.22
CA ALA A 335 -0.92 -29.13 -11.40
C ALA A 335 0.00 -27.93 -11.71
N PRO A 336 1.24 -28.18 -12.19
CA PRO A 336 2.09 -27.10 -12.65
C PRO A 336 1.49 -26.48 -13.91
N ILE A 337 1.26 -25.17 -13.89
CA ILE A 337 0.75 -24.41 -15.04
C ILE A 337 1.51 -23.10 -15.17
N SER A 338 1.63 -22.57 -16.38
CA SER A 338 2.20 -21.26 -16.67
C SER A 338 1.24 -20.12 -16.29
N ALA A 339 1.75 -18.88 -16.23
CA ALA A 339 0.91 -17.71 -15.99
C ALA A 339 -0.15 -17.51 -17.07
N HIS A 340 0.16 -17.89 -18.32
CA HIS A 340 -0.78 -17.82 -19.44
C HIS A 340 -1.89 -18.87 -19.33
N GLU A 341 -1.58 -20.10 -18.92
CA GLU A 341 -2.61 -21.11 -18.65
C GLU A 341 -3.48 -20.71 -17.45
N ALA A 342 -2.90 -20.06 -16.43
CA ALA A 342 -3.68 -19.52 -15.31
C ALA A 342 -4.62 -18.37 -15.75
N LEU A 343 -4.25 -17.60 -16.78
CA LEU A 343 -5.09 -16.54 -17.35
C LEU A 343 -6.37 -17.10 -17.96
N ASP A 344 -6.31 -18.25 -18.62
CA ASP A 344 -7.48 -18.91 -19.20
C ASP A 344 -8.49 -19.36 -18.14
N LEU A 345 -8.04 -19.56 -16.89
CA LEU A 345 -8.85 -19.97 -15.74
C LEU A 345 -9.33 -18.77 -14.89
N PHE A 346 -8.82 -17.57 -15.16
CA PHE A 346 -8.96 -16.46 -14.23
C PHE A 346 -10.34 -15.80 -14.27
N SER A 347 -10.92 -15.60 -13.09
CA SER A 347 -12.00 -14.64 -12.90
C SER A 347 -11.95 -14.07 -11.48
N TRP A 348 -12.32 -12.80 -11.31
CA TRP A 348 -12.50 -12.22 -9.98
C TRP A 348 -13.59 -12.92 -9.17
N GLN A 349 -14.56 -13.56 -9.83
CA GLN A 349 -15.57 -14.37 -9.16
C GLN A 349 -14.96 -15.60 -8.48
N ALA A 350 -14.04 -16.31 -9.15
CA ALA A 350 -13.33 -17.43 -8.54
C ALA A 350 -12.52 -16.98 -7.30
N VAL A 351 -11.83 -15.84 -7.39
CA VAL A 351 -11.10 -15.25 -6.25
C VAL A 351 -12.05 -14.87 -5.11
N ARG A 352 -13.21 -14.28 -5.43
CA ARG A 352 -14.27 -13.97 -4.47
C ARG A 352 -14.81 -15.22 -3.79
N ASP A 353 -15.02 -16.31 -4.52
CA ASP A 353 -15.52 -17.56 -3.95
C ASP A 353 -14.48 -18.19 -3.00
N ALA A 354 -13.20 -17.91 -3.19
CA ALA A 354 -12.09 -18.32 -2.33
C ALA A 354 -11.59 -17.24 -1.34
N ARG A 355 -12.43 -16.26 -0.92
CA ARG A 355 -12.04 -15.06 -0.13
C ARG A 355 -11.68 -15.26 1.35
N TYR A 356 -11.33 -16.48 1.76
CA TYR A 356 -10.86 -16.82 3.11
C TYR A 356 -9.33 -16.93 3.15
N ASP A 357 -8.77 -16.61 4.32
CA ASP A 357 -7.33 -16.71 4.57
C ASP A 357 -6.86 -18.16 4.49
N LYS A 358 -5.62 -18.35 4.02
CA LYS A 358 -5.04 -19.67 3.80
C LYS A 358 -3.68 -19.76 4.48
N ALA A 359 -3.32 -20.97 4.91
CA ALA A 359 -2.03 -21.24 5.52
C ALA A 359 -1.17 -22.10 4.59
N VAL A 360 0.05 -21.63 4.31
CA VAL A 360 1.04 -22.34 3.53
C VAL A 360 1.74 -23.37 4.43
N PRO A 361 1.87 -24.63 3.99
CA PRO A 361 2.52 -25.67 4.78
C PRO A 361 4.01 -25.36 5.00
N HIS A 362 4.53 -25.81 6.14
CA HIS A 362 5.94 -25.59 6.51
C HIS A 362 6.94 -26.29 5.56
N ASN A 363 6.52 -27.38 4.92
CA ASN A 363 7.25 -28.17 3.94
C ASN A 363 6.84 -27.85 2.49
N LEU A 364 6.54 -26.58 2.18
CA LEU A 364 6.13 -26.14 0.85
C LEU A 364 7.12 -26.58 -0.24
N ALA A 365 8.43 -26.44 0.00
CA ALA A 365 9.45 -26.77 -0.99
C ALA A 365 9.41 -28.26 -1.39
N GLU A 366 9.27 -29.15 -0.42
CA GLU A 366 9.13 -30.58 -0.65
C GLU A 366 7.84 -30.91 -1.40
N ARG A 367 6.74 -30.24 -1.05
CA ARG A 367 5.44 -30.40 -1.72
C ARG A 367 5.49 -29.96 -3.18
N LEU A 368 6.05 -28.78 -3.46
CA LEU A 368 6.20 -28.27 -4.83
C LEU A 368 7.07 -29.19 -5.68
N LYS A 369 8.12 -29.79 -5.12
CA LYS A 369 8.97 -30.76 -5.84
C LYS A 369 8.29 -32.10 -6.12
N ALA A 370 7.29 -32.47 -5.32
CA ALA A 370 6.55 -33.72 -5.48
C ALA A 370 5.43 -33.63 -6.53
N ILE A 371 5.06 -32.42 -6.94
CA ILE A 371 4.18 -32.11 -8.07
C ILE A 371 5.02 -32.12 -9.36
#